data_AF-A0A0Q9TP64-F1
#
_entry.id   AF-A0A0Q9TP64-F1
#
_cell.length_a   1.000
_cell.length_b   1.000
_cell.length_c   1.000
_cell.angle_alpha   90.00
_cell.angle_beta   90.00
_cell.angle_gamma   90.00
#
_symmetry.space_group_name_H-M   'P 1'
#
loop_
_entity.id
_entity.type
_entity.pdbx_description
1 polymer ?
#
loop_
_entity_poly.entity_id
_entity_poly.type
_entity_poly.pdbx_seq_one_letter_code
_entity_poly.pdbx_strand_id
1 'polypeptide(L)'
;MPGLLRGVARTAVVAGTATAVSGRVQRRQAAKFADRDAQNAASRQQAYDQYTEAPPQEAPAATSAADPLQQLKELGDLKDRGILTDAEFAAQKAKILGS
;
A
#
# COMPACT_ATOMS: atom_id res chain seq x y z
N MET A 1 -34.34 -51.62 48.45
CA MET A 1 -34.16 -51.50 46.97
C MET A 1 -34.73 -50.17 46.48
N PRO A 2 -33.95 -49.08 46.41
CA PRO A 2 -34.39 -47.77 45.92
C PRO A 2 -33.74 -47.46 44.56
N GLY A 3 -34.46 -47.60 43.44
CA GLY A 3 -33.82 -47.51 42.12
C GLY A 3 -34.55 -46.80 40.98
N LEU A 4 -35.89 -46.67 41.00
CA LEU A 4 -36.62 -46.27 39.78
C LEU A 4 -36.98 -44.78 39.71
N LEU A 5 -37.25 -44.13 40.84
CA LEU A 5 -37.54 -42.69 40.88
C LEU A 5 -36.31 -41.78 40.64
N ARG A 6 -35.09 -42.32 40.72
CA ARG A 6 -33.85 -41.54 40.52
C ARG A 6 -33.43 -41.42 39.06
N GLY A 7 -33.98 -42.25 38.16
CA GLY A 7 -33.61 -42.28 36.74
C GLY A 7 -34.18 -41.11 35.94
N VAL A 8 -35.47 -40.81 36.13
CA VAL A 8 -36.19 -39.78 35.37
C VAL A 8 -35.75 -38.35 35.75
N ALA A 9 -35.36 -38.13 37.01
CA ALA A 9 -34.85 -36.83 37.44
C ALA A 9 -33.48 -36.48 36.84
N ARG A 10 -32.65 -37.46 36.47
CA ARG A 10 -31.32 -37.20 35.90
C ARG A 10 -31.35 -36.86 34.42
N THR A 11 -32.32 -37.36 33.64
CA THR A 11 -32.40 -37.08 32.20
C THR A 11 -32.81 -35.64 31.90
N ALA A 12 -33.69 -35.03 32.70
CA ALA A 12 -34.06 -33.63 32.55
C ALA A 12 -32.89 -32.65 32.82
N VAL A 13 -32.02 -32.97 33.77
CA VAL A 13 -30.85 -32.15 34.13
C VAL A 13 -29.72 -32.29 33.09
N VAL A 14 -29.55 -33.48 32.52
CA VAL A 14 -28.55 -33.73 31.46
C VAL A 14 -28.98 -33.07 30.14
N ALA A 15 -30.27 -33.01 29.83
CA ALA A 15 -30.77 -32.32 28.64
C ALA A 15 -30.65 -30.78 28.74
N GLY A 16 -30.84 -30.19 29.92
CA GLY A 16 -30.81 -28.73 30.11
C GLY A 16 -29.43 -28.07 29.96
N THR A 17 -28.34 -28.82 30.15
CA THR A 17 -26.97 -28.30 30.07
C THR A 17 -26.34 -28.44 28.68
N ALA A 18 -26.87 -29.31 27.83
CA ALA A 18 -26.42 -29.47 26.44
C ALA A 18 -26.76 -28.26 25.54
N THR A 19 -27.88 -27.57 25.82
CA THR A 19 -28.29 -26.35 25.10
C THR A 19 -27.45 -25.12 25.49
N ALA A 20 -26.89 -25.08 26.70
CA ALA A 20 -26.12 -23.94 27.21
C ALA A 20 -24.68 -23.86 26.67
N VAL A 21 -24.07 -25.01 26.36
CA VAL A 21 -22.70 -25.06 25.80
C VAL A 21 -22.70 -24.85 24.29
N SER A 22 -23.75 -25.33 23.60
CA SER A 22 -23.92 -25.18 22.14
C SER A 22 -24.19 -23.73 21.73
N GLY A 23 -24.99 -22.99 22.49
CA GLY A 23 -25.24 -21.56 22.25
C GLY A 23 -24.00 -20.68 22.45
N ARG A 24 -23.09 -21.05 23.37
CA ARG A 24 -21.85 -20.29 23.62
C ARG A 24 -20.86 -20.41 22.45
N VAL A 25 -20.74 -21.59 21.84
CA VAL A 25 -19.85 -21.81 20.69
C VAL A 25 -20.42 -21.14 19.44
N GLN A 26 -21.74 -21.23 19.20
CA GLN A 26 -22.40 -20.49 18.11
C GLN A 26 -22.22 -18.98 18.25
N ARG A 27 -22.39 -18.42 19.45
CA ARG A 27 -22.15 -16.98 19.71
C ARG A 27 -20.69 -16.60 19.49
N ARG A 28 -19.74 -17.47 19.85
CA ARG A 28 -18.31 -17.23 19.63
C ARG A 28 -17.91 -17.34 18.16
N GLN A 29 -18.54 -18.23 17.40
CA GLN A 29 -18.33 -18.33 15.95
C GLN A 29 -18.96 -17.12 15.24
N ALA A 30 -20.20 -16.77 15.57
CA ALA A 30 -20.87 -15.58 15.03
C ALA A 30 -20.09 -14.28 15.34
N ALA A 31 -19.54 -14.15 16.55
CA ALA A 31 -18.67 -13.02 16.90
C ALA A 31 -17.40 -12.99 16.05
N LYS A 32 -16.75 -14.15 15.80
CA LYS A 32 -15.56 -14.22 14.94
C LYS A 32 -15.86 -13.85 13.48
N PHE A 33 -17.01 -14.24 12.95
CA PHE A 33 -17.42 -13.85 11.60
C PHE A 33 -17.74 -12.35 11.53
N ALA A 34 -18.47 -11.82 12.51
CA ALA A 34 -18.77 -10.39 12.60
C ALA A 34 -17.50 -9.53 12.75
N ASP A 35 -16.54 -9.95 13.57
CA ASP A 35 -15.25 -9.28 13.72
C ASP A 35 -14.46 -9.29 12.41
N ARG A 36 -14.51 -10.41 11.67
CA ARG A 36 -13.78 -10.56 10.39
C ARG A 36 -14.42 -9.73 9.28
N ASP A 37 -15.75 -9.65 9.22
CA ASP A 37 -16.46 -8.76 8.31
C ASP A 37 -16.21 -7.29 8.63
N ALA A 38 -16.21 -6.90 9.92
CA ALA A 38 -15.87 -5.55 10.34
C ALA A 38 -14.42 -5.18 9.99
N GLN A 39 -13.47 -6.11 10.16
CA GLN A 39 -12.07 -5.90 9.76
C GLN A 39 -11.93 -5.75 8.25
N ASN A 40 -12.58 -6.61 7.45
CA ASN A 40 -12.56 -6.52 5.99
C ASN A 40 -13.16 -5.20 5.48
N ALA A 41 -14.26 -4.75 6.08
CA ALA A 41 -14.88 -3.46 5.73
C ALA A 41 -13.95 -2.29 6.04
N ALA A 42 -13.31 -2.28 7.22
CA ALA A 42 -12.33 -1.26 7.59
C ALA A 42 -11.10 -1.27 6.67
N SER A 43 -10.59 -2.44 6.30
CA SER A 43 -9.46 -2.57 5.35
C SER A 43 -9.79 -2.04 3.96
N ARG A 44 -11.01 -2.28 3.46
CA ARG A 44 -11.45 -1.75 2.16
C ARG A 44 -11.56 -0.23 2.16
N GLN A 45 -12.00 0.37 3.26
CA GLN A 45 -12.11 1.82 3.38
C GLN A 45 -10.73 2.49 3.41
N GLN A 46 -9.78 1.94 4.18
CA GLN A 46 -8.40 2.43 4.21
C GLN A 46 -7.70 2.32 2.85
N ALA A 47 -7.97 1.26 2.08
CA ALA A 47 -7.43 1.14 0.72
C ALA A 47 -7.97 2.25 -0.20
N TYR A 48 -9.26 2.59 -0.13
CA TYR A 48 -9.86 3.62 -0.98
C TYR A 48 -9.33 5.04 -0.68
N ASP A 49 -9.11 5.36 0.60
CA ASP A 49 -8.54 6.66 0.99
C ASP A 49 -7.08 6.78 0.51
N GLN A 50 -6.30 5.70 0.56
CA GLN A 50 -4.90 5.71 0.10
C GLN A 50 -4.74 5.88 -1.42
N TYR A 51 -5.74 5.52 -2.24
CA TYR A 51 -5.70 5.77 -3.68
C TYR A 51 -6.14 7.19 -4.07
N THR A 52 -6.87 7.89 -3.20
CA THR A 52 -7.39 9.24 -3.50
C THR A 52 -6.38 10.33 -3.12
N GLU A 53 -5.46 10.03 -2.19
CA GLU A 53 -4.39 10.93 -1.77
C GLU A 53 -3.04 10.46 -2.32
N ALA A 54 -2.98 10.23 -3.63
CA ALA A 54 -1.69 10.23 -4.32
C ALA A 54 -1.29 11.70 -4.51
N PRO A 55 -0.27 12.21 -3.79
CA PRO A 55 0.30 13.52 -4.09
C PRO A 55 0.76 13.52 -5.55
N PRO A 56 0.72 14.67 -6.26
CA PRO A 56 1.38 14.76 -7.56
C PRO A 56 2.79 14.22 -7.37
N GLN A 57 3.11 13.12 -8.07
CA GLN A 57 4.46 12.60 -8.10
C GLN A 57 5.32 13.79 -8.53
N GLU A 58 6.14 14.28 -7.61
CA GLU A 58 7.28 15.10 -7.95
C GLU A 58 8.04 14.28 -8.99
N ALA A 59 7.89 14.68 -10.24
CA ALA A 59 8.70 14.19 -11.33
C ALA A 59 10.16 14.26 -10.82
N PRO A 60 10.96 13.18 -11.05
CA PRO A 60 12.32 13.11 -10.55
C PRO A 60 12.98 14.45 -10.78
N ALA A 61 13.45 15.06 -9.68
CA ALA A 61 14.10 16.36 -9.65
C ALA A 61 14.83 16.53 -10.97
N ALA A 62 14.35 17.48 -11.80
CA ALA A 62 14.98 17.79 -13.07
C ALA A 62 16.47 17.85 -12.75
N THR A 63 17.24 16.89 -13.28
CA THR A 63 18.70 16.87 -13.20
C THR A 63 19.09 18.31 -13.40
N SER A 64 19.56 18.95 -12.32
CA SER A 64 19.69 20.41 -12.23
C SER A 64 20.19 20.86 -13.57
N ALA A 65 19.33 21.54 -14.34
CA ALA A 65 19.51 21.76 -15.77
C ALA A 65 20.99 22.00 -15.98
N ALA A 66 21.70 21.05 -16.60
CA ALA A 66 23.15 20.94 -16.49
C ALA A 66 23.71 22.35 -16.63
N ASP A 67 24.40 22.85 -15.60
CA ASP A 67 24.75 24.26 -15.50
C ASP A 67 25.25 24.71 -16.88
N PRO A 68 24.72 25.80 -17.48
CA PRO A 68 25.16 26.24 -18.81
C PRO A 68 26.69 26.29 -18.92
N LEU A 69 27.41 26.54 -17.81
CA LEU A 69 28.86 26.47 -17.76
C LEU A 69 29.43 25.05 -17.93
N GLN A 70 28.80 24.03 -17.36
CA GLN A 70 29.17 22.62 -17.56
C GLN A 70 28.97 22.21 -19.02
N GLN A 71 27.84 22.57 -19.63
CA GLN A 71 27.57 22.27 -21.04
C GLN A 71 28.59 22.95 -21.97
N LEU A 72 28.95 24.21 -21.70
CA LEU A 72 29.99 24.91 -22.47
C LEU A 72 31.37 24.25 -22.36
N LYS A 73 31.70 23.69 -21.18
CA LYS A 73 32.94 22.95 -20.97
C LYS A 73 32.96 21.65 -21.78
N GLU A 74 31.89 20.87 -21.73
CA GLU A 74 31.76 19.65 -22.53
C GLU A 74 31.88 19.93 -24.04
N LEU A 75 31.27 21.01 -24.52
CA LEU A 75 31.42 21.42 -25.92
C LEU A 75 32.85 21.79 -26.30
N GLY A 76 33.59 22.44 -25.38
CA GLY A 76 35.02 22.75 -25.57
C GLY A 76 35.84 21.47 -25.70
N ASP A 77 35.64 20.51 -24.79
CA ASP A 77 36.33 19.21 -24.83
C ASP A 77 36.02 18.43 -26.12
N LEU A 78 34.79 18.50 -26.63
CA LEU A 78 34.40 17.87 -27.89
C LEU A 78 35.05 18.55 -29.11
N LYS A 79 35.17 19.87 -29.11
CA LYS A 79 35.89 20.62 -30.16
C LYS A 79 37.38 20.26 -30.14
N ASP A 80 38.02 20.22 -28.97
CA ASP A 80 39.45 19.93 -28.84
C ASP A 80 39.80 18.51 -29.29
N ARG A 81 38.87 17.57 -29.13
CA ARG A 81 38.97 16.20 -29.67
C ARG A 81 38.72 16.12 -31.18
N GLY A 82 38.36 17.23 -31.82
CA GLY A 82 37.99 17.29 -33.24
C GLY A 82 36.66 16.61 -33.56
N ILE A 83 35.81 16.37 -32.54
CA ILE A 83 34.48 15.76 -32.71
C ILE A 83 33.47 16.81 -33.22
N LEU A 84 33.63 18.06 -32.78
CA LEU A 84 32.83 19.19 -33.25
C LEU A 84 33.68 20.13 -34.12
N THR A 85 33.07 20.62 -35.19
CA THR A 85 33.63 21.72 -35.97
C THR A 85 33.42 23.07 -35.27
N ASP A 86 34.19 24.08 -35.65
CA ASP A 86 34.06 25.44 -35.09
C ASP A 86 32.65 26.03 -35.29
N ALA A 87 32.01 25.71 -36.42
CA ALA A 87 30.66 26.16 -36.73
C ALA A 87 29.61 25.51 -35.80
N GLU A 88 29.72 24.21 -35.54
CA GLU A 88 28.81 23.48 -34.65
C GLU A 88 28.99 23.91 -33.19
N PHE A 89 30.23 24.12 -32.77
CA PHE A 89 30.54 24.65 -31.45
C PHE A 89 29.91 26.04 -31.23
N ALA A 90 30.04 26.94 -32.20
CA ALA A 90 29.45 28.29 -32.11
C ALA A 90 27.91 28.25 -32.04
N ALA A 91 27.27 27.40 -32.86
CA ALA A 91 25.82 27.24 -32.86
C ALA A 91 25.29 26.73 -31.50
N GLN A 92 25.95 25.73 -30.91
CA GLN A 92 25.54 25.19 -29.61
C GLN A 92 25.81 26.15 -28.45
N LYS A 93 26.93 26.87 -28.49
CA LYS A 93 27.23 27.93 -27.52
C LYS A 93 26.16 29.02 -27.53
N ALA A 94 25.73 29.49 -28.70
CA ALA A 94 24.65 30.47 -28.81
C ALA A 94 23.33 29.96 -28.22
N LYS A 95 22.98 28.69 -28.51
CA LYS A 95 21.80 28.02 -27.96
C LYS A 95 21.81 27.94 -26.43
N ILE A 96 22.97 27.67 -25.83
CA ILE A 96 23.12 27.59 -24.37
C ILE A 96 23.08 28.97 -23.73
N LEU A 97 23.66 29.99 -24.38
CA LEU A 97 23.69 31.37 -23.89
C LEU A 97 22.40 32.16 -24.17
N GLY A 98 21.43 31.56 -24.87
CA GLY A 98 20.15 32.19 -25.20
C GLY A 98 20.26 33.37 -26.16
N SER A 99 21.24 33.35 -27.07
CA SER A 99 21.44 34.36 -28.12
C SER A 99 20.64 34.08 -29.39
#